data_AF-I1Y724-F1
#
_entry.id   AF-I1Y724-F1
#
_cell.length_a   1.000
_cell.length_b   1.000
_cell.length_c   1.000
_cell.angle_alpha   90.00
_cell.angle_beta   90.00
_cell.angle_gamma   90.00
#
_symmetry.space_group_name_H-M   'P 1'
#
loop_
_entity.id
_entity.type
_entity.pdbx_description
1 polymer ?
#
loop_
_entity_poly.entity_id
_entity_poly.type
_entity_poly.pdbx_seq_one_letter_code
_entity_poly.pdbx_strand_id
1 'polypeptide(L)'
;EYTKDLELNLQKIFGKLFRKYIKKNISAEQDTLYSSLDELRESWWNANKKYIWLAMKHGAGMSGTTCNADGSVTGSSDSGSTTCSGDNGSISCDDMSTIDLIPQYLRFLQEWVEHFCEQRQEKVNAVIENCNSCKECGGTCGSDCEKKCKAYKEFIEKCKGEAAEGTSGSSWSKR
;
A
#
# COMPACT_ATOMS: atom_id res chain seq x y z
N GLU A 1 -8.73 -7.37 -16.25
CA GLU A 1 -8.20 -7.86 -17.54
C GLU A 1 -6.69 -7.64 -17.61
N TYR A 2 -6.23 -6.40 -17.45
CA TYR A 2 -4.82 -6.02 -17.40
C TYR A 2 -3.91 -6.86 -16.48
N THR A 3 -4.36 -7.21 -15.28
CA THR A 3 -3.56 -8.03 -14.34
C THR A 3 -3.29 -9.44 -14.86
N LYS A 4 -4.24 -10.03 -15.60
CA LYS A 4 -4.08 -11.36 -16.20
C LYS A 4 -3.09 -11.32 -17.36
N ASP A 5 -3.19 -10.30 -18.21
CA ASP A 5 -2.29 -10.13 -19.35
C ASP A 5 -0.86 -9.82 -18.90
N LEU A 6 -0.71 -9.00 -17.86
CA LEU A 6 0.59 -8.72 -17.24
C LEU A 6 1.24 -10.00 -16.71
N GLU A 7 0.51 -10.80 -15.93
CA GLU A 7 1.04 -12.05 -15.38
C GLU A 7 1.43 -13.02 -16.51
N LEU A 8 0.59 -13.15 -17.54
CA LEU A 8 0.86 -14.02 -18.68
C LEU A 8 2.12 -13.58 -19.44
N ASN A 9 2.32 -12.26 -19.60
CA ASN A 9 3.53 -11.71 -20.20
C ASN A 9 4.77 -11.95 -19.34
N LEU A 10 4.69 -11.74 -18.03
CA LEU A 10 5.77 -12.03 -17.09
C LEU A 10 6.13 -13.53 -17.11
N GLN A 11 5.15 -14.43 -17.14
CA GLN A 11 5.39 -15.88 -17.25
C GLN A 11 6.13 -16.23 -18.54
N LYS A 12 5.75 -15.63 -19.67
CA LYS A 12 6.45 -15.82 -20.94
C LYS A 12 7.89 -15.34 -20.89
N ILE A 13 8.15 -14.17 -20.30
CA ILE A 13 9.49 -13.57 -20.20
C ILE A 13 10.39 -14.42 -19.29
N PHE A 14 9.97 -14.63 -18.03
CA PHE A 14 10.75 -15.41 -17.07
C PHE A 14 10.89 -16.87 -17.52
N GLY A 15 9.88 -17.45 -18.15
CA GLY A 15 9.96 -18.81 -18.72
C GLY A 15 10.97 -18.92 -19.86
N LYS A 16 11.11 -17.89 -20.71
CA LYS A 16 12.17 -17.85 -21.74
C LYS A 16 13.56 -17.73 -21.11
N LEU A 17 13.72 -16.87 -20.10
CA LEU A 17 14.98 -16.71 -19.37
C LEU A 17 15.39 -18.01 -18.66
N PHE A 18 14.46 -18.63 -17.93
CA PHE A 18 14.67 -19.90 -17.24
C PHE A 18 15.14 -20.99 -18.22
N ARG A 19 14.46 -21.16 -19.37
CA ARG A 19 14.89 -22.13 -20.38
C ARG A 19 16.26 -21.81 -20.99
N LYS A 20 16.57 -20.53 -21.25
CA LYS A 20 17.83 -20.13 -21.90
C LYS A 20 19.05 -20.32 -21.00
N TYR A 21 18.93 -19.95 -19.73
CA TYR A 21 20.07 -19.90 -18.80
C TYR A 21 20.14 -21.11 -17.87
N ILE A 22 19.01 -21.73 -17.51
CA ILE A 22 19.00 -22.89 -16.60
C ILE A 22 19.04 -24.22 -17.36
N LYS A 23 18.21 -24.43 -18.40
CA LYS A 23 18.27 -25.70 -19.17
C LYS A 23 19.58 -25.89 -19.94
N LYS A 24 20.24 -24.80 -20.35
CA LYS A 24 21.56 -24.87 -21.00
C LYS A 24 22.67 -25.27 -20.01
N ASN A 25 22.54 -24.91 -18.73
CA ASN A 25 23.46 -25.31 -17.67
C ASN A 25 23.22 -26.76 -17.22
N ILE A 26 21.99 -27.28 -17.22
CA ILE A 26 21.72 -28.67 -16.81
C ILE A 26 22.41 -29.71 -17.72
N SER A 27 22.74 -29.38 -18.98
CA SER A 27 23.47 -30.29 -19.87
C SER A 27 24.99 -30.31 -19.66
N ALA A 28 25.52 -29.48 -18.75
CA ALA A 28 26.92 -29.46 -18.36
C ALA A 28 26.97 -29.62 -16.84
N GLU A 29 27.55 -30.70 -16.32
CA GLU A 29 27.64 -31.02 -14.89
C GLU A 29 28.05 -29.81 -14.02
N GLN A 30 27.09 -29.09 -13.43
CA GLN A 30 27.28 -28.18 -12.30
C GLN A 30 25.94 -27.61 -11.81
N ASP A 31 25.86 -27.45 -10.49
CA ASP A 31 24.70 -27.01 -9.69
C ASP A 31 23.77 -26.00 -10.38
N THR A 32 22.49 -26.35 -10.46
CA THR A 32 21.46 -25.43 -10.95
C THR A 32 21.33 -24.25 -9.99
N LEU A 33 21.67 -23.05 -10.46
CA LEU A 33 21.55 -21.78 -9.70
C LEU A 33 20.14 -21.47 -9.17
N TYR A 34 19.08 -22.06 -9.75
CA TYR A 34 17.68 -21.92 -9.31
C TYR A 34 16.89 -23.22 -9.55
N SER A 35 16.07 -23.62 -8.58
CA SER A 35 15.28 -24.85 -8.61
C SER A 35 13.90 -24.67 -9.26
N SER A 36 13.36 -23.44 -9.27
CA SER A 36 12.03 -23.12 -9.79
C SER A 36 11.93 -21.75 -10.45
N LEU A 37 10.82 -21.50 -11.17
CA LEU A 37 10.52 -20.19 -11.76
C LEU A 37 10.22 -19.13 -10.68
N ASP A 38 9.69 -19.56 -9.54
CA ASP A 38 9.38 -18.68 -8.41
C ASP A 38 10.65 -18.18 -7.73
N GLU A 39 11.62 -19.06 -7.48
CA GLU A 39 12.94 -18.67 -6.95
C GLU A 39 13.68 -17.69 -7.90
N LEU A 40 13.56 -17.89 -9.21
CA LEU A 40 14.14 -16.97 -10.20
C LEU A 40 13.49 -15.58 -10.12
N ARG A 41 12.16 -15.52 -9.98
CA ARG A 41 11.42 -14.25 -9.87
C ARG A 41 11.73 -13.53 -8.56
N GLU A 42 11.79 -14.26 -7.46
CA GLU A 42 12.15 -13.73 -6.14
C GLU A 42 13.58 -13.18 -6.13
N SER A 43 14.53 -13.94 -6.69
CA SER A 43 15.92 -13.51 -6.81
C SER A 43 16.07 -12.29 -7.70
N TRP A 44 15.33 -12.24 -8.82
CA TRP A 44 15.30 -11.07 -9.69
C TRP A 44 14.72 -9.85 -8.96
N TRP A 45 13.63 -10.00 -8.19
CA TRP A 45 13.08 -8.93 -7.37
C TRP A 45 14.11 -8.41 -6.37
N ASN A 46 14.73 -9.30 -5.59
CA ASN A 46 15.73 -8.92 -4.58
C ASN A 46 16.94 -8.19 -5.18
N ALA A 47 17.37 -8.57 -6.39
CA ALA A 47 18.46 -7.91 -7.10
C ALA A 47 18.09 -6.49 -7.62
N ASN A 48 16.81 -6.28 -7.97
CA ASN A 48 16.38 -5.06 -8.67
C ASN A 48 15.53 -4.10 -7.83
N LYS A 49 14.97 -4.53 -6.69
CA LYS A 49 14.00 -3.76 -5.91
C LYS A 49 14.48 -2.37 -5.48
N LYS A 50 15.78 -2.20 -5.23
CA LYS A 50 16.38 -0.89 -4.93
C LYS A 50 16.24 0.11 -6.10
N TYR A 51 16.39 -0.36 -7.33
CA TYR A 51 16.28 0.49 -8.53
C TYR A 51 14.83 0.81 -8.84
N ILE A 52 13.94 -0.17 -8.65
CA ILE A 52 12.50 0.02 -8.77
C ILE A 52 12.02 1.05 -7.75
N TRP A 53 12.44 0.92 -6.48
CA TRP A 53 12.14 1.89 -5.43
C TRP A 53 12.64 3.30 -5.78
N LEU A 54 13.89 3.41 -6.26
CA LEU A 54 14.43 4.70 -6.69
C LEU A 54 13.59 5.33 -7.81
N ALA A 55 13.21 4.55 -8.82
CA ALA A 55 12.35 5.03 -9.90
C ALA A 55 10.97 5.46 -9.39
N MET A 56 10.38 4.73 -8.44
CA MET A 56 9.13 5.10 -7.79
C MET A 56 9.25 6.42 -7.02
N LYS A 57 10.32 6.61 -6.24
CA LYS A 57 10.61 7.88 -5.54
C LYS A 57 10.69 9.05 -6.52
N HIS A 58 11.38 8.88 -7.64
CA HIS A 58 11.46 9.91 -8.68
C HIS A 58 10.10 10.21 -9.31
N GLY A 59 9.30 9.18 -9.63
CA GLY A 59 7.95 9.35 -10.17
C GLY A 59 7.00 10.06 -9.20
N ALA A 60 7.18 9.85 -7.90
CA ALA A 60 6.44 10.53 -6.84
C ALA A 60 6.95 11.95 -6.54
N GLY A 61 7.98 12.44 -7.24
CA GLY A 61 8.57 13.74 -6.97
C GLY A 61 9.39 13.81 -5.66
N MET A 62 9.68 12.67 -5.02
CA MET A 62 10.49 12.57 -3.79
C MET A 62 12.01 12.71 -4.04
N SER A 63 12.40 13.44 -5.10
CA SER A 63 13.79 13.65 -5.48
C SER A 63 14.46 14.70 -4.57
N GLY A 64 15.07 14.24 -3.48
CA GLY A 64 16.18 14.95 -2.84
C GLY A 64 15.89 15.77 -1.58
N THR A 65 14.69 15.76 -1.01
CA THR A 65 14.45 16.40 0.30
C THR A 65 13.17 15.90 0.93
N THR A 66 13.21 15.73 2.26
CA THR A 66 12.08 15.61 3.20
C THR A 66 11.21 14.36 3.09
N CYS A 67 11.59 13.30 3.79
CA CYS A 67 10.62 12.39 4.41
C CYS A 67 10.40 12.89 5.85
N ASN A 68 9.63 13.96 5.98
CA ASN A 68 9.10 14.39 7.27
C ASN A 68 7.66 13.90 7.34
N ALA A 69 7.33 13.19 8.41
CA ALA A 69 5.98 12.66 8.64
C ALA A 69 4.91 13.75 8.88
N ASP A 70 5.26 15.04 8.84
CA ASP A 70 4.34 16.16 9.16
C ASP A 70 3.92 17.02 7.95
N GLY A 71 4.36 16.71 6.72
CA GLY A 71 3.99 17.48 5.54
C GLY A 71 4.59 18.90 5.44
N SER A 72 5.57 19.24 6.28
CA SER A 72 6.27 20.53 6.20
C SER A 72 7.42 20.49 5.17
N VAL A 73 7.31 21.36 4.17
CA VAL A 73 8.37 21.66 3.20
C VAL A 73 9.31 22.70 3.81
N THR A 74 10.35 22.24 4.50
CA THR A 74 11.50 23.10 4.84
C THR A 74 12.72 22.57 4.13
N GLY A 75 13.12 23.27 3.07
CA GLY A 75 14.40 23.07 2.41
C GLY A 75 15.57 23.55 3.28
N SER A 76 16.76 23.13 2.87
CA SER A 76 18.08 23.45 3.45
C SER A 76 18.45 22.63 4.70
N SER A 77 19.65 22.06 4.87
CA SER A 77 20.87 21.95 4.07
C SER A 77 21.86 21.08 4.87
N ASP A 78 22.81 20.45 4.19
CA ASP A 78 24.13 20.09 4.73
C ASP A 78 24.20 19.20 5.97
N SER A 79 23.76 17.93 5.85
CA SER A 79 24.37 16.79 6.57
C SER A 79 23.88 15.49 5.94
N GLY A 80 24.82 14.60 5.59
CA GLY A 80 24.61 13.39 4.81
C GLY A 80 23.81 12.26 5.47
N SER A 81 22.73 12.58 6.17
CA SER A 81 21.71 11.61 6.60
C SER A 81 20.43 12.38 6.96
N THR A 82 19.44 12.34 6.08
CA THR A 82 18.09 12.81 6.43
C THR A 82 17.38 11.67 7.14
N THR A 83 17.47 11.66 8.46
CA THR A 83 16.74 10.72 9.34
C THR A 83 15.31 11.21 9.53
N CYS A 84 14.34 10.33 9.27
CA CYS A 84 12.93 10.52 9.60
C CYS A 84 12.76 10.19 11.09
N SER A 85 12.51 11.19 11.93
CA SER A 85 12.13 10.97 13.34
C SER A 85 10.63 10.74 13.43
N GLY A 86 10.20 9.48 13.33
CA GLY A 86 8.95 9.02 13.95
C GLY A 86 9.29 8.43 15.32
N ASP A 87 8.38 8.52 16.28
CA ASP A 87 8.55 8.19 17.72
C ASP A 87 8.94 6.72 18.04
N ASN A 88 9.52 5.96 17.11
CA ASN A 88 10.07 4.64 17.38
C ASN A 88 11.19 4.21 16.40
N GLY A 89 12.20 5.05 16.27
CA GLY A 89 13.44 4.72 15.55
C GLY A 89 13.63 5.52 14.27
N SER A 90 14.87 5.98 14.08
CA SER A 90 15.31 6.70 12.89
C SER A 90 15.13 5.82 11.65
N ILE A 91 14.07 6.04 10.89
CA ILE A 91 13.94 5.49 9.53
C ILE A 91 14.75 6.42 8.63
N SER A 92 15.76 5.93 7.92
CA SER A 92 16.43 6.74 6.90
C SER A 92 15.51 6.90 5.69
N CYS A 93 15.51 8.06 5.02
CA CYS A 93 14.91 8.23 3.69
C CYS A 93 15.51 7.29 2.62
N ASP A 94 16.68 6.72 2.93
CA ASP A 94 17.37 5.71 2.13
C ASP A 94 17.02 4.27 2.53
N ASP A 95 16.28 4.08 3.64
CA ASP A 95 15.82 2.74 4.02
C ASP A 95 14.76 2.28 3.04
N MET A 96 15.14 1.25 2.29
CA MET A 96 14.23 0.49 1.47
C MET A 96 13.15 -0.11 2.36
N SER A 97 11.90 0.22 2.07
CA SER A 97 10.76 -0.29 2.81
C SER A 97 10.78 -1.83 2.82
N THR A 98 10.67 -2.42 4.02
CA THR A 98 10.57 -3.88 4.22
C THR A 98 9.15 -4.40 4.01
N ILE A 99 8.25 -3.57 3.48
CA ILE A 99 6.87 -3.95 3.18
C ILE A 99 6.81 -5.16 2.26
N ASP A 100 7.79 -5.37 1.39
CA ASP A 100 7.82 -6.51 0.46
C ASP A 100 7.89 -7.87 1.19
N LEU A 101 8.41 -7.89 2.42
CA LEU A 101 8.47 -9.07 3.29
C LEU A 101 7.14 -9.35 4.02
N ILE A 102 6.25 -8.37 4.11
CA ILE A 102 4.95 -8.53 4.78
C ILE A 102 3.99 -9.24 3.82
N PRO A 103 3.28 -10.30 4.22
CA PRO A 103 2.27 -10.93 3.37
C PRO A 103 1.27 -9.91 2.79
N GLN A 104 0.98 -10.02 1.48
CA GLN A 104 0.14 -9.05 0.76
C GLN A 104 -1.21 -8.79 1.43
N TYR A 105 -1.85 -9.84 1.95
CA TYR A 105 -3.10 -9.71 2.69
C TYR A 105 -2.99 -8.76 3.89
N LEU A 106 -1.91 -8.84 4.65
CA LEU A 106 -1.69 -7.97 5.82
C LEU A 106 -1.41 -6.52 5.40
N ARG A 107 -0.72 -6.30 4.28
CA ARG A 107 -0.54 -4.96 3.72
C ARG A 107 -1.86 -4.32 3.31
N PHE A 108 -2.71 -5.06 2.59
CA PHE A 108 -4.03 -4.57 2.20
C PHE A 108 -4.94 -4.35 3.39
N LEU A 109 -4.84 -5.19 4.44
CA LEU A 109 -5.57 -4.97 5.67
C LEU A 109 -5.11 -3.68 6.38
N GLN A 110 -3.80 -3.44 6.45
CA GLN A 110 -3.25 -2.21 7.03
C GLN A 110 -3.72 -0.96 6.28
N GLU A 111 -3.61 -0.97 4.95
CA GLU A 111 -4.08 0.13 4.09
C GLU A 111 -5.60 0.34 4.24
N TRP A 112 -6.39 -0.74 4.29
CA TRP A 112 -7.82 -0.64 4.51
C TRP A 112 -8.17 -0.02 5.86
N VAL A 113 -7.49 -0.42 6.95
CA VAL A 113 -7.73 0.14 8.29
C VAL A 113 -7.37 1.62 8.33
N GLU A 114 -6.25 2.02 7.73
CA GLU A 114 -5.83 3.42 7.67
C GLU A 114 -6.87 4.27 6.94
N HIS A 115 -7.30 3.83 5.76
CA HIS A 115 -8.28 4.57 4.97
C HIS A 115 -9.70 4.54 5.58
N PHE A 116 -10.06 3.45 6.27
CA PHE A 116 -11.31 3.38 7.03
C PHE A 116 -11.31 4.38 8.19
N CYS A 117 -10.23 4.45 8.95
CA CYS A 117 -10.12 5.36 10.10
C CYS A 117 -10.19 6.83 9.67
N GLU A 118 -9.51 7.20 8.59
CA GLU A 118 -9.56 8.56 8.02
C GLU A 118 -10.98 8.95 7.62
N GLN A 119 -11.63 8.14 6.76
CA GLN A 119 -13.01 8.40 6.33
C GLN A 119 -13.98 8.40 7.51
N ARG A 120 -13.82 7.48 8.46
CA ARG A 120 -14.65 7.42 9.66
C ARG A 120 -14.52 8.72 10.46
N GLN A 121 -13.31 9.23 10.63
CA GLN A 121 -13.07 10.48 11.37
C GLN A 121 -13.77 11.66 10.70
N GLU A 122 -13.65 11.81 9.37
CA GLU A 122 -14.36 12.86 8.63
C GLU A 122 -15.88 12.78 8.80
N LYS A 123 -16.46 11.58 8.69
CA LYS A 123 -17.91 11.40 8.83
C LYS A 123 -18.37 11.65 10.26
N VAL A 124 -17.59 11.24 11.27
CA VAL A 124 -17.88 11.53 12.69
C VAL A 124 -17.82 13.03 12.96
N ASN A 125 -16.79 13.73 12.47
CA ASN A 125 -16.68 15.18 12.61
C ASN A 125 -17.90 15.89 12.01
N ALA A 126 -18.33 15.48 10.81
CA ALA A 126 -19.53 16.02 10.18
C ALA A 126 -20.81 15.76 11.00
N VAL A 127 -20.92 14.60 11.67
CA VAL A 127 -22.03 14.33 12.59
C VAL A 127 -21.94 15.25 13.81
N ILE A 128 -20.78 15.35 14.46
CA ILE A 128 -20.59 16.20 15.64
C ILE A 128 -20.97 17.64 15.31
N GLU A 129 -20.40 18.24 14.26
CA GLU A 129 -20.67 19.62 13.85
C GLU A 129 -22.16 19.93 13.65
N ASN A 130 -22.88 19.02 12.99
CA ASN A 130 -24.28 19.23 12.62
C ASN A 130 -25.27 18.79 13.72
N CYS A 131 -24.81 17.97 14.67
CA CYS A 131 -25.63 17.38 15.73
C CYS A 131 -25.25 17.88 17.13
N ASN A 132 -24.35 18.86 17.28
CA ASN A 132 -23.84 19.35 18.57
C ASN A 132 -24.94 19.70 19.60
N SER A 133 -26.11 20.17 19.15
CA SER A 133 -27.26 20.49 20.00
C SER A 133 -28.23 19.32 20.23
N CYS A 134 -28.00 18.18 19.58
CA CYS A 134 -28.86 17.02 19.60
C CYS A 134 -28.24 15.90 20.42
N LYS A 135 -28.94 15.48 21.49
CA LYS A 135 -28.52 14.35 22.32
C LYS A 135 -28.54 13.01 21.59
N GLU A 136 -29.42 12.85 20.59
CA GLU A 136 -29.61 11.60 19.85
C GLU A 136 -29.92 11.85 18.37
N CYS A 137 -29.32 11.02 17.50
CA CYS A 137 -29.67 10.92 16.08
C CYS A 137 -31.06 10.26 15.94
N GLY A 138 -32.12 11.05 15.73
CA GLY A 138 -33.49 10.56 15.54
C GLY A 138 -34.56 11.20 16.43
N GLY A 139 -34.19 12.16 17.30
CA GLY A 139 -35.11 12.98 18.09
C GLY A 139 -35.50 14.30 17.40
N THR A 140 -35.84 15.33 18.19
CA THR A 140 -36.19 16.72 17.78
C THR A 140 -35.00 17.49 17.18
N CYS A 141 -34.24 16.84 16.32
CA CYS A 141 -33.01 17.34 15.76
C CYS A 141 -33.25 17.97 14.39
N GLY A 142 -32.43 18.98 14.03
CA GLY A 142 -32.51 19.62 12.72
C GLY A 142 -32.29 18.63 11.57
N SER A 143 -32.95 18.86 10.43
CA SER A 143 -32.94 17.96 9.27
C SER A 143 -31.55 17.61 8.74
N ASP A 144 -30.54 18.46 8.98
CA ASP A 144 -29.18 18.22 8.52
C ASP A 144 -28.41 17.24 9.40
N CYS A 145 -28.64 17.22 10.71
CA CYS A 145 -28.08 16.19 11.58
C CYS A 145 -28.59 14.80 11.18
N GLU A 146 -29.89 14.65 10.94
CA GLU A 146 -30.48 13.37 10.53
C GLU A 146 -29.84 12.83 9.24
N LYS A 147 -29.63 13.70 8.25
CA LYS A 147 -28.90 13.35 7.02
C LYS A 147 -27.47 12.88 7.31
N LYS A 148 -26.73 13.57 8.17
CA LYS A 148 -25.34 13.18 8.52
C LYS A 148 -25.30 11.86 9.29
N CYS A 149 -26.19 11.65 10.25
CA CYS A 149 -26.30 10.38 10.97
C CYS A 149 -26.64 9.21 10.03
N LYS A 150 -27.58 9.43 9.09
CA LYS A 150 -27.92 8.43 8.08
C LYS A 150 -26.74 8.10 7.18
N ALA A 151 -26.03 9.11 6.67
CA ALA A 151 -24.84 8.91 5.86
C ALA A 151 -23.72 8.16 6.60
N TYR A 152 -23.51 8.47 7.90
CA TYR A 152 -22.56 7.74 8.73
C TYR A 152 -22.98 6.27 8.92
N LYS A 153 -24.26 6.01 9.18
CA LYS A 153 -24.79 4.64 9.31
C LYS A 153 -24.61 3.84 8.02
N GLU A 154 -24.96 4.42 6.88
CA GLU A 154 -24.78 3.79 5.56
C GLU A 154 -23.30 3.48 5.27
N PHE A 155 -22.38 4.40 5.62
CA PHE A 155 -20.95 4.16 5.53
C PHE A 155 -20.51 2.95 6.37
N ILE A 156 -20.91 2.87 7.64
CA ILE A 156 -20.54 1.74 8.52
C ILE A 156 -21.10 0.41 8.00
N GLU A 157 -22.36 0.38 7.55
CA GLU A 157 -22.95 -0.84 7.00
C GLU A 157 -22.26 -1.29 5.71
N LYS A 158 -21.87 -0.35 4.85
CA LYS A 158 -21.06 -0.66 3.66
C LYS A 158 -19.70 -1.25 4.04
N CYS A 159 -18.99 -0.63 5.00
CA CYS A 159 -17.68 -1.13 5.45
C CYS A 159 -17.76 -2.50 6.12
N LYS A 160 -18.85 -2.83 6.84
CA LYS A 160 -19.09 -4.18 7.37
C LYS A 160 -19.22 -5.22 6.25
N GLY A 161 -19.95 -4.90 5.19
CA GLY A 161 -20.08 -5.75 4.01
C GLY A 161 -18.74 -5.97 3.31
N GLU A 162 -17.98 -4.89 3.10
CA GLU A 162 -16.64 -4.95 2.48
C GLU A 162 -15.62 -5.72 3.34
N ALA A 163 -15.69 -5.62 4.66
CA ALA A 163 -14.85 -6.40 5.57
C ALA A 163 -15.20 -7.89 5.58
N ALA A 164 -16.46 -8.25 5.32
CA ALA A 164 -16.94 -9.64 5.30
C ALA A 164 -16.59 -10.39 4.01
N GLU A 165 -16.51 -9.71 2.86
CA GLU A 165 -16.16 -10.33 1.57
C GLU A 165 -14.65 -10.58 1.39
N GLY A 166 -13.83 -10.10 2.34
CA GLY A 166 -12.38 -10.15 2.23
C GLY A 166 -11.87 -9.12 1.22
N THR A 167 -10.72 -8.54 1.52
CA THR A 167 -10.10 -7.50 0.69
C THR A 167 -9.99 -7.92 -0.78
N SER A 168 -9.71 -9.20 -1.09
CA SER A 168 -9.54 -9.71 -2.46
C SER A 168 -10.73 -9.49 -3.43
N GLY A 169 -11.94 -9.25 -2.93
CA GLY A 169 -13.14 -8.97 -3.74
C GLY A 169 -13.56 -7.50 -3.80
N SER A 170 -13.11 -6.69 -2.85
CA SER A 170 -13.54 -5.30 -2.67
C SER A 170 -13.16 -4.42 -3.86
N SER A 171 -13.95 -3.38 -4.14
CA SER A 171 -13.61 -2.38 -5.17
C SER A 171 -12.27 -1.68 -4.89
N TRP A 172 -11.78 -1.76 -3.65
CA TRP A 172 -10.51 -1.21 -3.19
C TRP A 172 -9.30 -2.06 -3.60
N SER A 173 -9.38 -3.38 -3.48
CA SER A 173 -8.28 -4.29 -3.90
C SER A 173 -8.24 -4.62 -5.39
N LYS A 174 -9.14 -4.01 -6.19
CA LYS A 174 -9.12 -4.09 -7.66
C LYS A 174 -8.34 -2.94 -8.32
N ARG A 175 -7.72 -2.05 -7.53
CA ARG A 175 -6.77 -1.04 -8.03
C ARG A 175 -5.43 -1.68 -8.41
#